data_AF-A0A133Y0B7-F1
#
_entry.id   AF-A0A133Y0B7-F1
#
_cell.length_a   1.000
_cell.length_b   1.000
_cell.length_c   1.000
_cell.angle_alpha   90.00
_cell.angle_beta   90.00
_cell.angle_gamma   90.00
#
_symmetry.space_group_name_H-M   'P 1'
#
loop_
_entity.id
_entity.type
_entity.pdbx_description
1 polymer ?
#
loop_
_entity_poly.entity_id
_entity_poly.type
_entity_poly.pdbx_seq_one_letter_code
_entity_poly.pdbx_strand_id
1 'polypeptide(L)'
;MYATKLFANIDALKESGEALPKALHLSPIPSDVIKLHEKRLGINLQSDETPLLAVNKKIIGAVGGYGWSGLLNTNKNIYYRLLKNAFFSSLIAIAKKGCIPMEQVVSLQIGNHDACFGTAYVGHQFLVNGKVLGLLRMGGGIEFDEKLMDILRKLFEDGNSSCTWGNKN
;
A
#
# COMPACT_ATOMS: atom_id res chain seq x y z
N MET A 1 11.64 -8.34 14.51
CA MET A 1 12.51 -7.14 14.38
C MET A 1 11.99 -6.17 13.32
N TYR A 2 11.49 -6.63 12.18
CA TYR A 2 10.96 -5.76 11.12
C TYR A 2 9.81 -4.84 11.58
N ALA A 3 8.80 -5.38 12.27
CA ALA A 3 7.66 -4.61 12.79
C ALA A 3 8.08 -3.37 13.60
N THR A 4 9.01 -3.56 14.55
CA THR A 4 9.54 -2.47 15.39
C THR A 4 10.16 -1.36 14.56
N LYS A 5 10.92 -1.73 13.52
CA LYS A 5 11.56 -0.77 12.62
C LYS A 5 10.53 -0.04 11.75
N LEU A 6 9.56 -0.76 11.21
CA LEU A 6 8.48 -0.16 10.43
C LEU A 6 7.70 0.86 11.26
N PHE A 7 7.41 0.54 12.52
CA PHE A 7 6.72 1.47 13.42
C PHE A 7 7.58 2.70 13.72
N ALA A 8 8.87 2.52 14.01
CA ALA A 8 9.80 3.63 14.20
C ALA A 8 9.92 4.52 12.94
N ASN A 9 9.92 3.94 11.75
CA ASN A 9 9.94 4.69 10.49
C ASN A 9 8.65 5.49 10.27
N ILE A 10 7.48 4.91 10.63
CA ILE A 10 6.19 5.61 10.59
C ILE A 10 6.18 6.79 11.55
N ASP A 11 6.69 6.60 12.77
CA ASP A 11 6.78 7.65 13.78
C ASP A 11 7.75 8.75 13.32
N ALA A 12 8.91 8.41 12.78
CA ALA A 12 9.87 9.37 12.23
C ALA A 12 9.27 10.18 11.06
N LEU A 13 8.50 9.55 10.17
CA LEU A 13 7.80 10.25 9.09
C LEU A 13 6.71 11.19 9.63
N LYS A 14 6.04 10.82 10.71
CA LYS A 14 5.06 11.69 11.36
C LYS A 14 5.73 12.90 12.01
N GLU A 15 6.87 12.70 12.66
CA GLU A 15 7.65 13.75 13.32
C GLU A 15 8.34 14.71 12.34
N SER A 16 8.64 14.25 11.12
CA SER A 16 9.28 15.09 10.09
C SER A 16 8.40 16.27 9.65
N GLY A 17 7.08 16.19 9.86
CA GLY A 17 6.12 17.21 9.45
C GLY A 17 5.99 17.35 7.93
N GLU A 18 6.53 16.41 7.15
CA GLU A 18 6.46 16.46 5.69
C GLU A 18 5.01 16.40 5.21
N ALA A 19 4.65 17.24 4.23
CA ALA A 19 3.33 17.22 3.62
C ALA A 19 3.05 15.85 2.96
N LEU A 20 2.13 15.08 3.52
CA LEU A 20 1.81 13.73 3.04
C LEU A 20 0.89 13.75 1.81
N PRO A 21 1.06 12.78 0.89
CA PRO A 21 0.10 12.56 -0.20
C PRO A 21 -1.31 12.33 0.34
N LYS A 22 -2.34 12.82 -0.38
CA LYS A 22 -3.75 12.72 0.05
C LYS A 22 -4.25 11.30 0.24
N ALA A 23 -3.60 10.32 -0.38
CA ALA A 23 -3.94 8.91 -0.27
C ALA A 23 -3.28 8.23 0.94
N LEU A 24 -2.32 8.86 1.62
CA LEU A 24 -1.62 8.33 2.79
C LEU A 24 -2.13 8.99 4.07
N HIS A 25 -2.43 8.17 5.07
CA HIS A 25 -2.85 8.63 6.39
C HIS A 25 -2.04 7.91 7.46
N LEU A 26 -1.48 8.67 8.40
CA LEU A 26 -0.75 8.15 9.56
C LEU A 26 -1.55 8.37 10.84
N SER A 27 -1.22 7.64 11.90
CA SER A 27 -1.88 7.78 13.20
C SER A 27 -1.71 9.17 13.83
N PRO A 28 -2.76 9.82 14.38
CA PRO A 28 -4.13 9.33 14.50
C PRO A 28 -4.87 9.38 13.15
N ILE A 29 -5.34 8.21 12.69
CA ILE A 29 -6.06 8.10 11.43
C ILE A 29 -7.51 8.57 11.63
N PRO A 30 -8.03 9.48 10.78
CA PRO A 30 -9.41 9.95 10.93
C PRO A 30 -10.42 8.80 10.85
N SER A 31 -11.46 8.86 11.68
CA SER A 31 -12.44 7.75 11.84
C SER A 31 -13.20 7.42 10.56
N ASP A 32 -13.40 8.40 9.67
CA ASP A 32 -14.02 8.19 8.38
C ASP A 32 -13.12 7.39 7.41
N VAL A 33 -11.79 7.52 7.52
CA VAL A 33 -10.82 6.69 6.80
C VAL A 33 -10.88 5.26 7.30
N ILE A 34 -10.91 5.07 8.62
CA ILE A 34 -10.95 3.74 9.25
C ILE A 34 -12.22 3.01 8.83
N LYS A 35 -13.39 3.61 9.01
CA LYS A 35 -14.68 3.02 8.61
C LYS A 35 -14.73 2.65 7.13
N LEU A 36 -14.13 3.48 6.28
CA LEU A 36 -14.03 3.21 4.85
C LEU A 36 -13.14 1.98 4.58
N HIS A 37 -11.99 1.86 5.25
CA HIS A 37 -11.11 0.71 5.12
C HIS A 37 -11.76 -0.55 5.67
N GLU A 38 -12.40 -0.50 6.84
CA GLU A 38 -13.16 -1.62 7.41
C GLU A 38 -14.20 -2.16 6.42
N LYS A 39 -15.03 -1.28 5.85
CA LYS A 39 -16.01 -1.64 4.82
C LYS A 39 -15.35 -2.23 3.57
N ARG A 40 -14.28 -1.59 3.05
CA ARG A 40 -13.64 -1.99 1.79
C ARG A 40 -12.89 -3.30 1.90
N LEU A 41 -12.15 -3.47 2.99
CA LEU A 41 -11.37 -4.65 3.33
C LEU A 41 -12.29 -5.77 3.85
N GLY A 42 -13.48 -5.44 4.37
CA GLY A 42 -14.41 -6.40 4.94
C GLY A 42 -13.92 -6.92 6.28
N ILE A 43 -13.40 -6.01 7.11
CA ILE A 43 -12.83 -6.30 8.43
C ILE A 43 -13.54 -5.45 9.48
N ASN A 44 -13.42 -5.85 10.73
CA ASN A 44 -13.80 -5.06 11.89
C ASN A 44 -12.59 -5.03 12.83
N LEU A 45 -12.01 -3.86 13.05
CA LEU A 45 -10.83 -3.75 13.89
C LEU A 45 -11.18 -4.10 15.33
N GLN A 46 -10.32 -4.90 15.96
CA GLN A 46 -10.44 -5.19 17.37
C GLN A 46 -10.07 -3.96 18.20
N SER A 47 -10.66 -3.83 19.39
CA SER A 47 -10.42 -2.67 20.27
C SER A 47 -8.97 -2.52 20.72
N ASP A 48 -8.18 -3.59 20.65
CA ASP A 48 -6.76 -3.62 21.00
C ASP A 48 -5.82 -3.53 19.79
N GLU A 49 -6.37 -3.34 18.58
CA GLU A 49 -5.62 -2.99 17.38
C GLU A 49 -5.58 -1.48 17.18
N THR A 50 -4.37 -0.95 17.11
CA THR A 50 -4.11 0.47 16.85
C THR A 50 -3.74 0.65 15.38
N PRO A 51 -4.54 1.37 14.58
CA PRO A 51 -4.17 1.75 13.22
C PRO A 51 -2.97 2.68 13.20
N LEU A 52 -1.97 2.35 12.39
CA LEU A 52 -0.72 3.11 12.28
C LEU A 52 -0.59 3.83 10.94
N LEU A 53 -0.96 3.15 9.85
CA LEU A 53 -0.86 3.67 8.50
C LEU A 53 -2.00 3.14 7.62
N ALA A 54 -2.62 4.00 6.84
CA ALA A 54 -3.63 3.64 5.84
C ALA A 54 -3.31 4.27 4.49
N VAL A 55 -3.52 3.50 3.42
CA VAL A 55 -3.27 3.92 2.03
C VAL A 55 -4.53 3.71 1.21
N ASN A 56 -4.87 4.72 0.39
CA ASN A 56 -5.98 4.79 -0.56
C ASN A 56 -7.37 4.97 0.06
N LYS A 57 -7.56 6.04 0.84
CA LYS A 57 -8.92 6.55 1.12
C LYS A 57 -9.62 7.00 -0.17
N LYS A 58 -8.95 7.83 -0.98
CA LYS A 58 -9.47 8.39 -2.23
C LYS A 58 -8.35 8.46 -3.26
N ILE A 59 -8.56 7.83 -4.42
CA ILE A 59 -7.66 7.97 -5.57
C ILE A 59 -8.15 9.17 -6.38
N ILE A 60 -7.28 10.17 -6.57
CA ILE A 60 -7.58 11.39 -7.35
C ILE A 60 -7.84 10.97 -8.81
N GLY A 61 -8.76 11.61 -9.54
CA GLY A 61 -9.01 11.34 -10.96
C GLY A 61 -9.91 10.14 -11.31
N ALA A 62 -10.42 9.38 -10.33
CA ALA A 62 -11.42 8.35 -10.57
C ALA A 62 -12.85 8.90 -10.40
N VAL A 63 -13.63 8.93 -11.48
CA VAL A 63 -15.09 9.19 -11.41
C VAL A 63 -15.72 8.08 -10.57
N GLY A 64 -16.37 8.44 -9.45
CA GLY A 64 -16.96 7.47 -8.51
C GLY A 64 -15.99 6.90 -7.46
N GLY A 65 -14.73 7.35 -7.40
CA GLY A 65 -13.81 7.04 -6.29
C GLY A 65 -13.55 5.54 -6.10
N TYR A 66 -13.50 4.77 -7.20
CA TYR A 66 -13.34 3.32 -7.14
C TYR A 66 -11.99 2.92 -6.52
N GLY A 67 -12.02 2.66 -5.21
CA GLY A 67 -10.95 2.11 -4.39
C GLY A 67 -10.85 0.60 -4.59
N TRP A 68 -10.28 0.18 -5.73
CA TRP A 68 -10.09 -1.23 -6.03
C TRP A 68 -8.99 -1.88 -5.18
N SER A 69 -8.07 -1.07 -4.65
CA SER A 69 -7.01 -1.50 -3.73
C SER A 69 -6.83 -0.53 -2.57
N GLY A 70 -6.26 -1.00 -1.47
CA GLY A 70 -5.97 -0.24 -0.27
C GLY A 70 -5.23 -1.08 0.76
N LEU A 71 -4.57 -0.39 1.68
CA LEU A 71 -3.74 -0.98 2.72
C LEU A 71 -4.12 -0.36 4.06
N LEU A 72 -4.25 -1.17 5.10
CA LEU A 72 -4.36 -0.72 6.47
C LEU A 72 -3.37 -1.52 7.31
N ASN A 73 -2.41 -0.83 7.89
CA ASN A 73 -1.41 -1.38 8.78
C ASN A 73 -1.74 -1.00 10.23
N THR A 74 -1.79 -2.00 11.10
CA THR A 74 -1.99 -1.85 12.54
C THR A 74 -0.76 -2.34 13.30
N ASN A 75 -0.73 -2.13 14.62
CA ASN A 75 0.28 -2.73 15.48
C ASN A 75 0.32 -4.28 15.43
N LYS A 76 -0.75 -4.93 14.95
CA LYS A 76 -0.86 -6.40 14.92
C LYS A 76 -0.95 -7.01 13.53
N ASN A 77 -1.55 -6.32 12.57
CA ASN A 77 -1.95 -6.90 11.30
C ASN A 77 -1.74 -5.93 10.13
N ILE A 78 -1.42 -6.49 8.97
CA ILE A 78 -1.51 -5.80 7.68
C ILE A 78 -2.73 -6.33 6.94
N TYR A 79 -3.73 -5.47 6.80
CA TYR A 79 -4.90 -5.73 5.99
C TYR A 79 -4.75 -5.10 4.62
N TYR A 80 -5.08 -5.86 3.58
CA TYR A 80 -4.95 -5.37 2.22
C TYR A 80 -6.13 -5.80 1.35
N ARG A 81 -6.38 -4.96 0.35
CA ARG A 81 -7.13 -5.29 -0.85
C ARG A 81 -6.25 -4.87 -2.01
N LEU A 82 -5.90 -5.80 -2.90
CA LEU A 82 -4.97 -5.57 -3.99
C LEU A 82 -5.58 -6.06 -5.29
N LEU A 83 -5.24 -5.43 -6.41
CA LEU A 83 -5.64 -5.93 -7.72
C LEU A 83 -4.77 -7.12 -8.12
N LYS A 84 -5.35 -8.10 -8.82
CA LYS A 84 -4.58 -9.23 -9.35
C LYS A 84 -3.54 -8.72 -10.34
N ASN A 85 -2.29 -9.09 -10.13
CA ASN A 85 -1.22 -8.86 -11.10
C ASN A 85 -1.37 -9.89 -12.23
N ALA A 86 -2.05 -9.52 -13.32
CA ALA A 86 -2.28 -10.38 -14.49
C ALA A 86 -2.22 -9.54 -15.76
N PHE A 87 -1.80 -10.13 -16.88
CA PHE A 87 -1.64 -9.41 -18.15
C PHE A 87 -2.90 -8.66 -18.63
N PHE A 88 -4.09 -9.16 -18.27
CA PHE A 88 -5.39 -8.54 -18.58
C PHE A 88 -6.02 -7.78 -17.39
N SER A 89 -5.26 -7.41 -16.37
CA SER A 89 -5.79 -6.69 -15.20
C SER A 89 -6.41 -5.33 -15.53
N SER A 90 -6.07 -4.75 -16.68
CA SER A 90 -6.69 -3.53 -17.22
C SER A 90 -8.11 -3.75 -17.77
N LEU A 91 -8.49 -4.99 -18.13
CA LEU A 91 -9.82 -5.33 -18.65
C LEU A 91 -10.76 -5.89 -17.58
N ILE A 92 -10.23 -6.65 -16.60
CA ILE A 92 -11.02 -7.19 -15.48
C ILE A 92 -10.27 -6.96 -14.17
N ALA A 93 -10.70 -5.95 -13.42
CA ALA A 93 -10.15 -5.60 -12.12
C ALA A 93 -10.63 -6.58 -11.04
N ILE A 94 -9.91 -7.70 -10.88
CA ILE A 94 -10.18 -8.67 -9.81
C ILE A 94 -9.40 -8.28 -8.56
N ALA A 95 -10.10 -7.86 -7.50
CA ALA A 95 -9.48 -7.52 -6.23
C ALA A 95 -9.39 -8.74 -5.29
N LYS A 96 -8.21 -8.98 -4.71
CA LYS A 96 -7.97 -9.96 -3.66
C LYS A 96 -7.78 -9.26 -2.32
N LYS A 97 -8.48 -9.74 -1.30
CA LYS A 97 -8.33 -9.28 0.08
C LYS A 97 -7.42 -10.24 0.85
N GLY A 98 -6.80 -9.74 1.91
CA GLY A 98 -6.11 -10.59 2.86
C GLY A 98 -5.70 -9.85 4.12
N CYS A 99 -5.24 -10.64 5.09
CA CYS A 99 -4.69 -10.20 6.36
C CYS A 99 -3.40 -10.98 6.60
N ILE A 100 -2.36 -10.30 7.08
CA ILE A 100 -1.09 -10.92 7.48
C ILE A 100 -0.76 -10.41 8.88
N PRO A 101 -0.62 -11.31 9.88
CA PRO A 101 -0.12 -10.95 11.19
C PRO A 101 1.27 -10.33 11.09
N MET A 102 1.50 -9.23 11.79
CA MET A 102 2.74 -8.48 11.76
C MET A 102 3.94 -9.32 12.23
N GLU A 103 3.72 -10.29 13.11
CA GLU A 103 4.72 -11.28 13.53
C GLU A 103 5.25 -12.14 12.38
N GLN A 104 4.48 -12.31 11.30
CA GLN A 104 4.86 -13.07 10.11
C GLN A 104 5.53 -12.19 9.04
N VAL A 105 5.59 -10.88 9.25
CA VAL A 105 6.16 -9.93 8.29
C VAL A 105 7.65 -9.77 8.57
N VAL A 106 8.45 -10.25 7.61
CA VAL A 106 9.91 -10.14 7.59
C VAL A 106 10.34 -8.99 6.66
N SER A 107 9.60 -8.73 5.58
CA SER A 107 9.83 -7.59 4.69
C SER A 107 8.56 -7.13 3.98
N LEU A 108 8.50 -5.84 3.66
CA LEU A 108 7.52 -5.22 2.75
C LEU A 108 8.29 -4.48 1.65
N GLN A 109 7.77 -4.48 0.42
CA GLN A 109 8.41 -3.77 -0.70
C GLN A 109 7.37 -3.26 -1.70
N ILE A 110 7.73 -2.19 -2.41
CA ILE A 110 6.97 -1.68 -3.57
C ILE A 110 7.78 -1.97 -4.84
N GLY A 111 7.35 -3.01 -5.55
CA GLY A 111 7.99 -3.46 -6.78
C GLY A 111 7.61 -2.61 -8.00
N ASN A 112 7.74 -3.20 -9.19
CA ASN A 112 7.46 -2.54 -10.46
C ASN A 112 5.97 -2.20 -10.60
N HIS A 113 5.67 -1.16 -11.39
CA HIS A 113 4.31 -0.90 -11.84
C HIS A 113 3.82 -2.00 -12.80
N ASP A 114 2.53 -2.04 -13.03
CA ASP A 114 1.90 -2.96 -13.98
C ASP A 114 2.50 -2.83 -15.39
N ALA A 115 2.53 -3.94 -16.12
CA ALA A 115 3.07 -4.02 -17.48
C ALA A 115 2.02 -3.69 -18.56
N CYS A 116 0.94 -2.97 -18.23
CA CYS A 116 -0.15 -2.76 -19.17
C CYS A 116 0.29 -1.85 -20.34
N PHE A 117 0.25 -2.39 -21.56
CA PHE A 117 0.54 -1.64 -22.79
C PHE A 117 -0.57 -0.63 -23.07
N GLY A 118 -0.27 0.67 -22.95
CA GLY A 118 -1.11 1.77 -23.45
C GLY A 118 -2.49 1.94 -22.79
N THR A 119 -2.75 1.27 -21.66
CA THR A 119 -4.00 1.39 -20.90
C THR A 119 -3.73 1.97 -19.50
N ALA A 120 -4.77 2.50 -18.87
CA ALA A 120 -4.67 3.24 -17.61
C ALA A 120 -3.84 2.52 -16.54
N TYR A 121 -2.92 3.25 -15.89
CA TYR A 121 -2.14 2.79 -14.74
C TYR A 121 -3.01 1.99 -13.78
N VAL A 122 -2.57 0.80 -13.37
CA VAL A 122 -3.35 -0.11 -12.52
C VAL A 122 -2.80 -0.13 -11.09
N GLY A 123 -1.48 -0.15 -10.91
CA GLY A 123 -0.83 -0.14 -9.61
C GLY A 123 0.61 -0.64 -9.63
N HIS A 124 1.29 -0.56 -8.48
CA HIS A 124 2.59 -1.20 -8.27
C HIS A 124 2.46 -2.49 -7.48
N GLN A 125 3.37 -3.42 -7.72
CA GLN A 125 3.43 -4.66 -6.95
C GLN A 125 3.63 -4.37 -5.46
N PHE A 126 2.75 -4.92 -4.63
CA PHE A 126 2.92 -4.97 -3.19
C PHE A 126 3.46 -6.34 -2.82
N LEU A 127 4.66 -6.37 -2.24
CA LEU A 127 5.34 -7.61 -1.86
C LEU A 127 5.39 -7.72 -0.35
N VAL A 128 5.18 -8.94 0.15
CA VAL A 128 5.40 -9.30 1.55
C VAL A 128 6.29 -10.53 1.58
N ASN A 129 7.39 -10.49 2.32
CA ASN A 129 8.39 -11.55 2.41
C ASN A 129 8.90 -11.99 1.01
N GLY A 130 9.13 -11.03 0.12
CA GLY A 130 9.58 -11.28 -1.26
C GLY A 130 8.50 -11.84 -2.21
N LYS A 131 7.27 -12.07 -1.74
CA LYS A 131 6.17 -12.59 -2.56
C LYS A 131 5.24 -11.46 -3.00
N VAL A 132 5.02 -11.35 -4.31
CA VAL A 132 4.01 -10.43 -4.88
C VAL A 132 2.61 -10.88 -4.47
N LEU A 133 1.89 -10.03 -3.73
CA LEU A 133 0.52 -10.29 -3.29
C LEU A 133 -0.53 -9.73 -4.26
N GLY A 134 -0.16 -8.70 -5.02
CA GLY A 134 -1.01 -8.03 -6.00
C GLY A 134 -0.52 -6.62 -6.29
N LEU A 135 -1.36 -5.82 -6.93
CA LEU A 135 -1.09 -4.44 -7.29
C LEU A 135 -1.81 -3.48 -6.32
N LEU A 136 -1.04 -2.58 -5.71
CA LEU A 136 -1.53 -1.43 -4.95
C LEU A 136 -1.56 -0.21 -5.87
N ARG A 137 -2.75 0.31 -6.10
CA ARG A 137 -2.96 1.48 -6.97
C ARG A 137 -2.59 2.74 -6.22
N MET A 138 -1.60 3.48 -6.69
CA MET A 138 -1.10 4.69 -6.01
C MET A 138 -1.37 5.97 -6.81
N GLY A 139 -2.46 6.04 -7.59
CA GLY A 139 -2.66 7.17 -8.50
C GLY A 139 -3.85 7.06 -9.44
N GLY A 140 -4.16 8.17 -10.09
CA GLY A 140 -5.37 8.44 -10.85
C GLY A 140 -5.20 8.35 -12.35
N GLY A 141 -6.22 7.88 -13.06
CA GLY A 141 -6.19 7.84 -14.53
C GLY A 141 -5.02 7.01 -15.04
N ILE A 142 -4.14 7.64 -15.83
CA ILE A 142 -2.97 7.02 -16.43
C ILE A 142 -1.66 7.23 -15.63
N GLU A 143 -1.70 8.03 -14.56
CA GLU A 143 -0.51 8.44 -13.80
C GLU A 143 -0.49 7.82 -12.40
N PHE A 144 0.71 7.71 -11.83
CA PHE A 144 0.92 7.31 -10.44
C PHE A 144 1.51 8.45 -9.61
N ASP A 145 1.18 8.49 -8.32
CA ASP A 145 1.72 9.44 -7.35
C ASP A 145 3.13 9.01 -6.96
N GLU A 146 4.13 9.60 -7.60
CA GLU A 146 5.56 9.33 -7.34
C GLU A 146 5.92 9.57 -5.88
N LYS A 147 5.38 10.64 -5.28
CA LYS A 147 5.64 10.99 -3.89
C LYS A 147 5.14 9.91 -2.92
N LEU A 148 3.94 9.38 -3.16
CA LEU A 148 3.41 8.27 -2.37
C LEU A 148 4.28 7.02 -2.49
N MET A 149 4.71 6.71 -3.72
CA MET A 149 5.55 5.55 -3.99
C MET A 149 6.92 5.66 -3.29
N ASP A 150 7.57 6.82 -3.36
CA ASP A 150 8.83 7.08 -2.68
C ASP A 150 8.73 7.00 -1.15
N ILE A 151 7.66 7.55 -0.58
CA ILE A 151 7.41 7.46 0.87
C ILE A 151 7.23 5.99 1.27
N LEU A 152 6.40 5.24 0.55
CA LEU A 152 6.17 3.83 0.86
C LEU A 152 7.42 2.98 0.70
N ARG A 153 8.26 3.25 -0.32
CA ARG A 153 9.58 2.62 -0.44
C ARG A 153 10.45 2.93 0.76
N LYS A 154 10.59 4.19 1.17
CA LYS A 154 11.38 4.56 2.36
C LYS A 154 10.87 3.92 3.65
N LEU A 155 9.55 3.77 3.79
CA LEU A 155 8.95 3.13 4.97
C LEU A 155 9.18 1.61 4.99
N PHE A 156 9.02 0.96 3.84
CA PHE A 156 8.97 -0.50 3.72
C PHE A 156 10.34 -1.12 3.45
N GLU A 157 11.15 -0.44 2.64
CA GLU A 157 12.44 -0.93 2.19
C GLU A 157 13.53 -0.37 3.09
N ASP A 158 14.33 -1.28 3.62
CA ASP A 158 15.53 -0.90 4.33
C ASP A 158 16.48 -0.19 3.35
N GLY A 159 17.17 0.86 3.77
CA GLY A 159 18.23 1.52 2.98
C GLY A 159 19.38 0.60 2.54
N ASN A 160 19.38 -0.68 2.95
CA ASN A 160 20.27 -1.74 2.48
C ASN A 160 19.67 -2.61 1.36
N SER A 161 18.44 -2.34 0.93
CA SER A 161 17.77 -2.99 -0.20
C SER A 161 18.04 -2.17 -1.46
N SER A 162 19.32 -1.97 -1.81
CA SER A 162 19.63 -1.69 -3.20
C SER A 162 19.21 -2.93 -3.99
N CYS A 163 18.00 -2.89 -4.54
CA CYS A 163 17.61 -3.79 -5.60
C CYS A 163 18.64 -3.56 -6.70
N THR A 164 19.59 -4.48 -6.78
CA THR A 164 20.44 -4.67 -7.94
C THR A 164 19.49 -4.90 -9.10
N TRP A 165 19.24 -3.83 -9.85
CA TRP A 165 18.72 -3.93 -11.19
C TRP A 165 19.80 -4.64 -11.99
N GLY A 166 19.71 -5.97 -12.01
CA GLY A 166 20.51 -6.80 -12.86
C GLY A 166 20.18 -6.44 -14.30
N ASN A 167 21.01 -5.58 -14.89
CA ASN A 167 21.33 -5.65 -16.31
C ASN A 167 21.63 -7.10 -16.61
N LYS A 168 20.73 -7.76 -17.35
CA LYS A 168 21.13 -8.88 -18.18
C LYS A 168 21.24 -8.34 -19.59
N ASN A 169 22.49 -8.34 -20.05
CA ASN A 169 22.94 -8.13 -21.42
C ASN A 169 22.10 -8.92 -22.42
#